data_AF-A0A923XEH5-F1
#
_entry.id   AF-A0A923XEH5-F1
#
_cell.length_a   1.000
_cell.length_b   1.000
_cell.length_c   1.000
_cell.angle_alpha   90.00
_cell.angle_beta   90.00
_cell.angle_gamma   90.00
#
_symmetry.space_group_name_H-M   'P 1'
#
loop_
_entity.id
_entity.type
_entity.pdbx_description
1 polymer ?
#
loop_
_entity_poly.entity_id
_entity_poly.type
_entity_poly.pdbx_seq_one_letter_code
_entity_poly.pdbx_strand_id
1 'polypeptide(L)' 'MVPTYASLEETNFPSLYAATAPGDDFAEAFASYVHVVLLRRPWEIALSQGGKVVKVVRSCWDQPRCAAKRAVMEQLLGR' A
#
# COMPACT_ATOMS: atom_id res chain seq x y z
N MET A 1 12.24 8.77 -7.63
CA MET A 1 11.47 7.54 -7.35
C MET A 1 11.84 6.92 -6.00
N VAL A 2 13.10 6.52 -5.74
CA VAL A 2 13.45 5.89 -4.44
C VAL A 2 13.07 6.74 -3.22
N PRO A 3 13.36 8.06 -3.16
CA PRO A 3 12.96 8.88 -2.01
C PRO A 3 11.44 8.95 -1.84
N THR A 4 10.70 9.07 -2.94
CA THR A 4 9.22 9.11 -2.96
C THR A 4 8.61 7.84 -2.34
N TYR A 5 9.13 6.68 -2.71
CA TYR A 5 8.69 5.41 -2.13
C TYR A 5 9.18 5.19 -0.69
N ALA A 6 10.30 5.79 -0.29
CA ALA A 6 10.71 5.80 1.11
C ALA A 6 9.74 6.61 1.97
N SER A 7 9.35 7.82 1.53
CA SER A 7 8.34 8.62 2.22
C SER A 7 6.97 7.93 2.27
N LEU A 8 6.59 7.16 1.24
CA LEU A 8 5.35 6.38 1.28
C LEU A 8 5.34 5.38 2.45
N GLU A 9 6.46 4.71 2.73
CA GLU A 9 6.57 3.72 3.82
C GLU A 9 6.53 4.34 5.22
N GLU A 10 6.69 5.66 5.34
CA GLU A 10 6.49 6.42 6.58
C GLU A 10 5.01 6.79 6.81
N THR A 11 4.13 6.48 5.85
CA THR A 11 2.69 6.74 5.92
C THR A 11 1.87 5.44 5.94
N ASN A 12 0.58 5.57 6.25
CA ASN A 12 -0.38 4.48 6.11
C ASN A 12 -1.04 4.42 4.72
N PHE A 13 -0.59 5.21 3.74
CA PHE A 13 -1.17 5.17 2.40
C PHE A 13 -0.80 3.86 1.68
N PRO A 14 -1.77 3.20 1.02
CA PRO A 14 -1.55 1.94 0.29
C PRO A 14 -0.79 2.13 -1.03
N SER A 15 -0.84 3.33 -1.62
CA SER A 15 -0.18 3.71 -2.87
C SER A 15 0.19 5.19 -2.84
N LEU A 16 1.00 5.64 -3.81
CA LEU A 16 1.31 7.08 -3.95
C LEU A 16 0.08 7.89 -4.37
N TYR A 17 -0.85 7.29 -5.13
CA TYR A 17 -2.06 7.95 -5.58
C TYR A 17 -3.04 8.20 -4.42
N ALA A 18 -3.08 7.30 -3.43
CA ALA A 18 -3.87 7.50 -2.22
C ALA A 18 -3.56 8.80 -1.45
N ALA A 19 -2.38 9.40 -1.66
CA ALA A 19 -1.98 10.64 -1.00
C ALA A 19 -2.53 11.92 -1.65
N THR A 20 -3.29 11.83 -2.77
CA THR A 20 -3.77 13.02 -3.51
C THR A 20 -5.02 13.65 -2.91
N ALA A 21 -5.98 12.83 -2.46
CA ALA A 21 -7.22 13.30 -1.85
C ALA A 21 -7.82 12.22 -0.92
N PRO A 22 -8.69 12.59 0.05
CA PRO A 22 -9.31 11.61 0.94
C PRO A 22 -10.16 10.54 0.23
N GLY A 23 -10.81 10.91 -0.87
CA GLY A 23 -11.58 9.97 -1.70
C GLY A 23 -10.69 8.94 -2.40
N ASP A 24 -9.54 9.38 -2.90
CA ASP A 24 -8.55 8.51 -3.54
C ASP A 24 -7.92 7.56 -2.52
N ASP A 25 -7.65 8.03 -1.29
CA ASP A 25 -7.16 7.17 -0.21
C ASP A 25 -8.13 6.02 0.08
N PHE A 26 -9.43 6.33 0.21
CA PHE A 26 -10.43 5.30 0.42
C PHE A 26 -10.52 4.33 -0.77
N ALA A 27 -10.60 4.84 -2.00
CA ALA A 27 -10.73 4.01 -3.20
C ALA A 27 -9.53 3.07 -3.37
N GLU A 28 -8.32 3.60 -3.23
CA GLU A 28 -7.07 2.84 -3.31
C GLU A 28 -6.95 1.83 -2.16
N ALA A 29 -7.32 2.21 -0.93
CA ALA A 29 -7.33 1.30 0.21
C ALA A 29 -8.29 0.14 -0.01
N PHE A 30 -9.51 0.41 -0.44
CA PHE A 30 -10.51 -0.62 -0.69
C PHE A 30 -10.05 -1.57 -1.81
N ALA A 31 -9.69 -1.02 -2.98
CA ALA A 31 -9.27 -1.83 -4.13
C ALA A 31 -8.03 -2.68 -3.81
N SER A 32 -7.03 -2.08 -3.16
CA SER A 32 -5.80 -2.76 -2.75
C SER A 32 -6.05 -3.84 -1.71
N TYR A 33 -6.93 -3.59 -0.71
CA TYR A 33 -7.28 -4.57 0.31
C TYR A 33 -7.97 -5.79 -0.32
N VAL A 34 -8.96 -5.55 -1.18
CA VAL A 34 -9.65 -6.63 -1.92
C VAL A 34 -8.63 -7.43 -2.73
N HIS A 35 -7.77 -6.78 -3.50
CA HIS A 35 -6.81 -7.46 -4.36
C HIS A 35 -5.79 -8.29 -3.59
N VAL A 36 -5.15 -7.70 -2.58
CA VAL A 36 -4.03 -8.34 -1.87
C VAL A 36 -4.52 -9.29 -0.79
N VAL A 37 -5.47 -8.84 0.04
CA VAL A 37 -5.89 -9.59 1.24
C VAL A 37 -7.00 -10.58 0.89
N LEU A 38 -8.07 -10.14 0.22
CA LEU A 38 -9.22 -11.00 -0.06
C LEU A 38 -8.96 -11.98 -1.20
N LEU A 39 -8.38 -11.50 -2.30
CA LEU A 39 -8.06 -12.32 -3.47
C LEU A 39 -6.69 -13.00 -3.39
N ARG A 40 -5.90 -12.72 -2.34
CA ARG A 40 -4.56 -13.28 -2.12
C ARG A 40 -3.62 -13.07 -3.31
N ARG A 41 -3.64 -11.88 -3.92
CA ARG A 41 -2.76 -11.49 -5.03
C ARG A 41 -1.73 -10.47 -4.54
N PRO A 42 -0.62 -10.92 -3.90
CA PRO A 42 0.44 -10.00 -3.49
C PRO A 42 1.18 -9.44 -4.71
N TRP A 43 1.72 -8.24 -4.55
CA TRP A 43 2.55 -7.59 -5.55
C TRP A 43 3.79 -6.98 -4.90
N GLU A 44 4.80 -6.73 -5.72
CA GLU A 44 5.98 -5.96 -5.33
C GLU A 44 6.44 -5.04 -6.46
N ILE A 45 7.07 -3.92 -6.09
CA ILE A 45 7.69 -2.95 -7.00
C ILE A 45 9.19 -2.99 -6.74
N ALA A 46 9.96 -3.42 -7.74
CA ALA A 46 11.41 -3.37 -7.70
C ALA A 46 11.91 -2.04 -8.33
N LEU A 47 12.55 -1.21 -7.52
CA LEU A 47 13.18 0.03 -7.98
C LEU A 47 14.63 -0.25 -8.31
N SER A 48 15.03 -0.02 -9.57
CA SER A 48 16.40 -0.21 -10.04
C SER A 48 17.11 1.11 -10.37
N GLN A 49 18.40 1.19 -10.07
CA GLN A 49 19.29 2.25 -10.53
C GLN A 49 20.55 1.62 -11.13
N GLY A 50 20.93 2.03 -12.35
CA GLY A 50 22.09 1.45 -13.04
C GLY A 50 22.00 -0.06 -13.24
N GLY A 51 20.80 -0.61 -13.48
CA GLY A 51 20.57 -2.04 -13.67
C GLY A 51 20.58 -2.88 -12.39
N LYS A 52 20.77 -2.28 -11.20
CA LYS A 52 20.71 -2.97 -9.91
C LYS A 52 19.45 -2.58 -9.15
N VAL A 53 18.75 -3.57 -8.58
CA VAL A 53 17.63 -3.32 -7.67
C VAL A 53 18.18 -2.69 -6.38
N VAL A 54 17.71 -1.49 -6.07
CA VAL A 54 18.12 -0.73 -4.88
C VAL A 54 17.06 -0.72 -3.79
N LYS A 55 15.80 -1.03 -4.13
CA LYS A 55 14.70 -1.12 -3.18
C LYS A 55 13.59 -2.01 -3.72
N VAL A 56 12.94 -2.75 -2.85
CA VAL A 56 11.70 -3.48 -3.13
C VAL A 56 10.63 -2.92 -2.21
N VAL A 57 9.50 -2.51 -2.79
CA VAL A 57 8.32 -2.04 -2.06
C VAL A 57 7.24 -3.09 -2.22
N ARG A 58 6.56 -3.44 -1.13
CA ARG A 58 5.45 -4.39 -1.12
C ARG A 58 4.18 -3.71 -0.65
N SER A 59 3.06 -4.41 -0.83
CA SER A 59 1.80 -4.04 -0.19
C SER A 59 1.99 -3.78 1.32
N CYS A 60 1.25 -2.79 1.84
CA CYS A 60 1.33 -2.39 3.23
C CYS A 60 0.47 -3.24 4.18
N TRP A 61 -0.44 -4.07 3.68
CA TRP A 61 -1.47 -4.73 4.51
C TRP A 61 -0.94 -5.68 5.58
N ASP A 62 0.29 -6.17 5.40
CA ASP A 62 1.00 -7.01 6.36
C ASP A 62 2.10 -6.25 7.13
N GLN A 63 2.12 -4.92 7.01
CA GLN A 63 3.10 -4.04 7.65
C GLN A 63 2.44 -3.25 8.80
N PRO A 64 3.17 -2.94 9.88
CA PRO A 64 2.64 -2.17 11.01
C PRO A 64 2.03 -0.82 10.61
N ARG A 65 2.60 -0.16 9.60
CA ARG A 65 2.14 1.16 9.11
C ARG A 65 0.68 1.20 8.64
N CYS A 66 0.12 0.07 8.20
CA CYS A 66 -1.27 -0.02 7.74
C CYS A 66 -2.20 -0.76 8.70
N ALA A 67 -1.76 -1.11 9.92
CA ALA A 67 -2.57 -1.90 10.86
C ALA A 67 -3.92 -1.21 11.19
N ALA A 68 -3.91 0.09 11.48
CA ALA A 68 -5.13 0.84 11.77
C ALA A 68 -6.07 0.91 10.55
N LYS A 69 -5.53 1.12 9.35
CA LYS A 69 -6.31 1.17 8.11
C LYS A 69 -6.90 -0.19 7.76
N ARG A 70 -6.16 -1.27 8.00
CA ARG A 70 -6.63 -2.65 7.87
C ARG A 70 -7.83 -2.93 8.77
N ALA A 71 -7.77 -2.51 10.04
CA ALA A 71 -8.89 -2.66 10.95
C ALA A 71 -10.17 -1.94 10.46
N VAL A 72 -10.02 -0.75 9.85
CA VAL A 72 -11.16 -0.04 9.22
C VAL A 72 -11.73 -0.83 8.04
N MET A 73 -10.89 -1.42 7.19
CA MET A 73 -11.36 -2.25 6.07
C MET A 73 -12.07 -3.53 6.55
N GLU A 74 -11.55 -4.18 7.59
CA GLU A 74 -12.15 -5.36 8.21
C GLU A 74 -13.54 -5.03 8.78
N GLN A 75 -13.65 -3.94 9.54
CA GLN A 75 -14.94 -3.44 10.05
C GLN A 75 -15.93 -3.11 8.94
N LEU A 76 -15.50 -2.40 7.89
CA LEU A 76 -16.35 -2.01 6.76
C LEU A 76 -16.91 -3.23 6.02
N LEU A 77 -16.13 -4.30 5.93
CA LEU A 77 -16.46 -5.52 5.18
C LEU A 77 -17.10 -6.61 6.05
N GLY A 78 -17.33 -6.34 7.34
CA GLY A 78 -17.92 -7.28 8.29
C GLY A 78 -17.02 -8.50 8.54
N ARG A 79 -15.71 -8.28 8.65
CA ARG A 79 -14.69 -9.31 8.91
C ARG A 79 -13.94 -9.08 10.22
#